data_AF-A0A3D4TEQ4-F1
#
_entry.id   AF-A0A3D4TEQ4-F1
#
_cell.length_a   1.000
_cell.length_b   1.000
_cell.length_c   1.000
_cell.angle_alpha   90.00
_cell.angle_beta   90.00
_cell.angle_gamma   90.00
#
_symmetry.space_group_name_H-M   'P 1'
#
loop_
_entity.id
_entity.type
_entity.pdbx_description
1 polymer ?
#
loop_
_entity_poly.entity_id
_entity_poly.type
_entity_poly.pdbx_seq_one_letter_code
_entity_poly.pdbx_strand_id
1 'polypeptide(L)'
;ELDRFCDALISIYEEIQDIESGKADKANNPLKHAPHTQAVVCADSWDRPYSRQTAAFPLYYVTQNKFWPSVARVNNTHGDRNLVCTCEPVESYMN
;
A
#
# COMPACT_ATOMS: atom_id res chain seq x y z
N GLU A 1 9.35 -20.43 -3.47
CA GLU A 1 9.16 -19.26 -2.57
C GLU A 1 10.19 -18.19 -2.81
N LEU A 2 11.48 -18.55 -2.81
CA LEU A 2 12.57 -17.61 -3.10
C LEU A 2 12.37 -16.90 -4.45
N ASP A 3 12.03 -17.63 -5.51
CA ASP A 3 11.77 -17.01 -6.83
C ASP A 3 10.62 -16.00 -6.78
N ARG A 4 9.52 -16.31 -6.07
CA ARG A 4 8.41 -15.36 -5.88
C ARG A 4 8.84 -14.09 -5.15
N PHE A 5 9.76 -14.20 -4.21
CA PHE A 5 10.30 -13.02 -3.53
C PHE A 5 11.24 -12.22 -4.45
N CYS A 6 12.09 -12.90 -5.23
CA CYS A 6 12.93 -12.25 -6.24
C CYS A 6 12.10 -11.53 -7.31
N ASP A 7 11.06 -12.17 -7.84
CA ASP A 7 10.13 -11.60 -8.82
C ASP A 7 9.44 -10.34 -8.27
N ALA A 8 9.02 -10.37 -7.01
CA ALA A 8 8.46 -9.20 -6.34
C ALA A 8 9.48 -8.03 -6.27
N LEU A 9 10.73 -8.32 -5.93
CA LEU A 9 11.78 -7.28 -5.88
C LEU A 9 12.13 -6.74 -7.27
N ILE A 10 12.15 -7.59 -8.29
CA ILE A 10 12.37 -7.17 -9.69
C ILE A 10 11.22 -6.28 -10.15
N SER A 11 9.97 -6.66 -9.87
CA SER A 11 8.80 -5.83 -10.20
C SER A 11 8.81 -4.48 -9.48
N ILE A 12 9.22 -4.45 -8.20
CA ILE A 12 9.41 -3.19 -7.46
C ILE A 12 10.52 -2.34 -8.10
N TYR A 13 11.60 -2.95 -8.59
CA TYR A 13 12.66 -2.24 -9.30
C TYR A 13 12.16 -1.62 -10.61
N GLU A 14 11.31 -2.31 -11.36
CA GLU A 14 10.66 -1.75 -12.56
C GLU A 14 9.76 -0.56 -12.21
N GLU A 15 9.01 -0.60 -11.11
CA GLU A 15 8.24 0.55 -10.62
C GLU A 15 9.14 1.76 -10.30
N ILE A 16 10.33 1.53 -9.75
CA ILE A 16 11.33 2.59 -9.51
C ILE A 16 11.80 3.16 -10.84
N GLN A 17 12.13 2.32 -11.83
CA GLN A 17 12.57 2.77 -13.16
C GLN A 17 11.49 3.59 -13.89
N ASP A 18 10.21 3.24 -13.73
CA ASP A 18 9.12 4.00 -14.31
C ASP A 18 9.00 5.41 -13.68
N ILE A 19 9.32 5.57 -12.41
CA ILE A 19 9.43 6.89 -11.75
C ILE A 19 10.66 7.65 -12.25
N GLU A 20 11.82 6.99 -12.34
CA GLU A 20 13.07 7.60 -12.79
C GLU A 20 12.99 8.11 -14.24
N SER A 21 12.34 7.33 -15.11
CA SER A 21 12.12 7.67 -16.52
C SER A 21 10.96 8.63 -16.75
N GLY A 22 10.22 9.00 -15.70
CA GLY A 22 9.10 9.96 -15.77
C GLY A 22 7.79 9.39 -16.33
N LYS A 23 7.67 8.07 -16.48
CA LYS A 23 6.41 7.41 -16.85
C LYS A 23 5.40 7.40 -15.70
N ALA A 24 5.88 7.38 -14.46
CA ALA A 24 5.07 7.47 -13.24
C ALA A 24 5.39 8.75 -12.47
N ASP A 25 4.36 9.34 -11.83
CA ASP A 25 4.53 10.52 -11.01
C ASP A 25 5.39 10.22 -9.76
N LYS A 26 6.23 11.17 -9.35
CA LYS A 26 7.17 10.97 -8.22
C LYS A 26 6.48 10.88 -6.85
N ALA A 27 5.33 11.54 -6.69
CA ALA A 27 4.58 11.62 -5.44
C ALA A 27 3.35 10.70 -5.42
N ASN A 28 2.73 10.46 -6.58
CA ASN A 28 1.50 9.71 -6.76
C ASN A 28 1.74 8.44 -7.59
N ASN A 29 2.32 7.42 -6.96
CA ASN A 29 2.65 6.13 -7.56
C ASN A 29 2.37 4.97 -6.59
N PRO A 30 2.39 3.70 -7.04
CA PRO A 30 2.12 2.56 -6.18
C PRO A 30 3.05 2.51 -4.96
N LEU A 31 4.37 2.70 -5.13
CA LEU A 31 5.35 2.68 -4.03
C LEU A 31 5.05 3.74 -2.95
N LYS A 32 4.69 4.96 -3.34
CA LYS A 32 4.41 6.05 -2.39
C LYS A 32 3.10 5.86 -1.64
N HIS A 33 2.14 5.14 -2.22
CA HIS A 33 0.85 4.91 -1.58
C HIS A 33 0.68 3.51 -0.96
N ALA A 34 1.66 2.61 -1.10
CA ALA A 34 1.65 1.32 -0.43
C ALA A 34 1.67 1.47 1.11
N PRO A 35 1.02 0.56 1.87
CA PRO A 35 0.20 -0.54 1.40
C PRO A 35 -1.22 -0.11 0.97
N HIS A 36 -1.79 -0.84 0.00
CA HIS A 36 -3.18 -0.64 -0.45
C HIS A 36 -4.12 -1.61 0.26
N THR A 37 -4.98 -1.08 1.13
CA THR A 37 -5.96 -1.87 1.87
C THR A 37 -7.14 -2.28 0.98
N GLN A 38 -7.90 -3.30 1.42
CA GLN A 38 -9.13 -3.70 0.72
C GLN A 38 -10.11 -2.53 0.59
N ALA A 39 -10.27 -1.72 1.64
CA ALA A 39 -11.15 -0.55 1.62
C ALA A 39 -10.74 0.48 0.56
N VAL A 40 -9.43 0.75 0.41
CA VAL A 40 -8.93 1.67 -0.62
C VAL A 40 -9.16 1.13 -2.03
N VAL A 41 -8.92 -0.17 -2.24
CA VAL A 41 -9.07 -0.80 -3.56
C VAL A 41 -10.55 -0.90 -3.97
N CYS A 42 -11.44 -1.18 -3.01
CA CYS A 42 -12.88 -1.34 -3.24
C CYS A 42 -13.68 -0.04 -3.16
N ALA A 43 -13.06 1.10 -2.84
CA ALA A 43 -13.74 2.40 -2.81
C ALA A 43 -14.35 2.74 -4.17
N ASP A 44 -15.50 3.43 -4.19
CA ASP A 44 -16.21 3.79 -5.42
C ASP A 44 -15.34 4.65 -6.36
N SER A 45 -14.67 5.65 -5.80
CA SER A 45 -13.77 6.56 -6.51
C SER A 45 -12.33 6.06 -6.51
N TRP A 46 -11.60 6.36 -7.58
CA TRP A 46 -10.17 6.09 -7.70
C TRP A 46 -9.46 7.28 -8.36
N ASP A 47 -8.62 7.96 -7.60
CA ASP A 47 -7.99 9.25 -7.93
C ASP A 47 -6.48 9.12 -8.25
N ARG A 48 -6.05 7.92 -8.64
CA ARG A 48 -4.63 7.59 -8.79
C ARG A 48 -4.28 7.31 -10.26
N PRO A 49 -3.07 7.69 -10.74
CA PRO A 49 -2.67 7.57 -12.13
C PRO A 49 -2.23 6.14 -12.52
N TYR A 50 -2.61 5.14 -11.73
CA TYR A 50 -2.33 3.72 -11.94
C TYR A 50 -3.56 2.92 -11.56
N SER A 51 -3.71 1.71 -12.06
CA SER A 51 -4.95 0.94 -11.86
C SER A 51 -5.07 0.31 -10.47
N ARG A 52 -6.30 0.00 -10.05
CA ARG A 52 -6.58 -0.84 -8.87
C ARG A 52 -5.91 -2.22 -8.98
N GLN A 53 -5.83 -2.78 -10.19
CA GLN A 53 -5.15 -4.05 -10.45
C GLN A 53 -3.65 -3.95 -10.15
N THR A 54 -2.98 -2.89 -10.62
CA THR A 54 -1.57 -2.62 -10.33
C THR A 54 -1.34 -2.52 -8.82
N ALA A 55 -2.26 -1.85 -8.10
CA ALA A 55 -2.18 -1.70 -6.66
C ALA A 55 -2.35 -3.01 -5.86
N ALA A 56 -3.35 -3.82 -6.23
CA ALA A 56 -3.76 -4.97 -5.43
C ALA A 56 -3.14 -6.30 -5.89
N PHE A 57 -2.82 -6.41 -7.17
CA PHE A 57 -2.43 -7.65 -7.84
C PHE A 57 -1.29 -7.40 -8.86
N PRO A 58 -0.13 -6.90 -8.41
CA PRO A 58 0.98 -6.56 -9.31
C PRO A 58 1.57 -7.78 -10.02
N LEU A 59 1.46 -8.97 -9.43
CA LEU A 59 1.96 -10.23 -9.98
C LEU A 59 0.87 -11.31 -9.95
N TYR A 60 0.85 -12.20 -10.94
CA TYR A 60 -0.22 -13.18 -11.13
C TYR A 60 -0.48 -14.04 -9.90
N TYR A 61 0.56 -14.52 -9.22
CA TYR A 61 0.40 -15.39 -8.04
C TYR A 61 -0.29 -14.69 -6.85
N VAL A 62 -0.32 -13.35 -6.81
CA VAL A 62 -1.05 -12.57 -5.80
C VAL A 62 -2.56 -12.71 -5.97
N THR A 63 -3.04 -12.95 -7.20
CA THR A 63 -4.48 -13.19 -7.48
C THR A 63 -4.97 -14.52 -6.90
N GLN A 64 -4.08 -15.50 -6.75
CA GLN A 64 -4.41 -16.85 -6.30
C GLN A 64 -4.61 -16.90 -4.78
N ASN A 65 -3.86 -16.09 -4.04
CA ASN A 65 -3.98 -15.98 -2.58
C ASN A 65 -3.60 -14.56 -2.14
N LYS A 66 -4.60 -13.68 -2.06
CA LYS A 66 -4.40 -12.28 -1.69
C LYS A 66 -4.37 -12.12 -0.18
N PHE A 67 -3.20 -11.75 0.35
CA PHE A 67 -3.10 -11.19 1.70
C PHE A 67 -3.42 -9.70 1.67
N TRP A 68 -4.39 -9.26 2.49
CA TRP A 68 -4.81 -7.87 2.58
C TRP A 68 -4.12 -7.15 3.74
N PRO A 69 -3.46 -6.01 3.49
CA PRO A 69 -3.05 -5.09 4.54
C PRO A 69 -4.29 -4.56 5.28
N SER A 70 -4.29 -4.65 6.61
CA SER A 70 -5.41 -4.22 7.46
C SER A 70 -5.51 -2.70 7.61
N VAL A 71 -4.37 -2.00 7.52
CA VAL A 71 -4.29 -0.54 7.65
C VAL A 71 -3.41 0.05 6.55
N ALA A 72 -3.65 1.33 6.24
CA ALA A 72 -2.77 2.12 5.38
C ALA A 72 -1.43 2.42 6.08
N ARG A 73 -0.53 3.13 5.40
CA ARG A 73 0.78 3.51 5.95
C ARG A 73 0.61 4.30 7.25
N VAL A 74 1.24 3.80 8.32
CA VAL A 74 1.23 4.41 9.65
C VAL A 74 1.99 5.74 9.65
N ASN A 75 1.48 6.74 10.36
CA ASN A 75 2.17 7.99 10.62
C ASN A 75 3.00 7.89 11.90
N ASN A 76 4.27 7.50 11.75
CA ASN A 76 5.19 7.32 12.88
C ASN A 76 5.41 8.62 13.68
N THR A 77 5.64 9.74 12.99
CA THR A 77 5.93 11.02 13.67
C THR A 77 4.77 11.54 14.52
N HIS A 78 3.53 11.22 14.14
CA HIS A 78 2.37 11.57 14.94
C HIS A 78 2.31 10.71 16.21
N GLY A 79 2.59 9.42 16.12
CA GLY A 79 2.67 8.52 17.27
C GLY A 79 3.76 8.94 18.27
N ASP A 80 4.94 9.31 17.78
CA ASP A 80 6.04 9.78 18.65
C ASP A 80 5.71 11.09 19.39
N ARG A 81 4.89 11.96 18.78
CA ARG A 81 4.46 13.24 19.36
C ARG A 81 3.25 13.12 20.29
N ASN A 82 2.46 12.05 20.14
CA ASN A 82 1.22 11.81 20.87
C ASN A 82 1.26 10.40 21.47
N LEU A 83 2.15 10.21 22.44
CA LEU A 83 2.42 8.89 23.01
C LEU A 83 1.20 8.37 23.78
N VAL A 84 0.51 7.40 23.19
CA VAL A 84 -0.55 6.61 23.82
C VAL A 84 -0.09 5.16 23.87
N CYS A 85 0.25 4.66 25.06
CA CYS A 85 0.83 3.34 25.28
C CYS A 85 -0.09 2.38 26.06
N THR A 86 -1.33 2.77 26.28
CA THR A 86 -2.40 1.96 26.87
C THR A 86 -3.61 1.98 25.96
N CYS A 87 -4.49 0.99 26.10
CA CYS A 87 -5.79 1.06 25.44
C CYS A 87 -6.53 2.30 25.93
N GLU A 88 -7.15 3.03 25.01
CA GLU A 88 -8.15 4.01 25.39
C GLU A 88 -9.40 3.30 25.90
N PRO A 89 -10.28 4.01 26.63
CA PRO A 89 -11.61 3.49 26.95
C PRO A 89 -12.33 3.03 25.67
N VAL A 90 -13.16 1.99 25.79
CA VAL A 90 -13.85 1.39 24.62
C VAL A 90 -14.69 2.45 23.89
N GLU A 91 -15.22 3.42 24.64
CA GLU A 91 -15.99 4.56 24.16
C GLU A 91 -15.24 5.39 23.12
N SER A 92 -13.91 5.47 23.19
CA SER A 92 -13.09 6.18 22.21
C SER A 92 -13.09 5.54 20.82
N TYR A 93 -13.38 4.23 20.72
CA TYR A 93 -13.35 3.47 19.47
C TYR A 93 -14.73 3.28 18.83
N MET A 94 -15.80 3.79 19.44
CA MET A 94 -17.18 3.57 18.99
C MET A 94 -17.67 4.57 17.91
N ASN A 95 -16.80 5.47 17.43
CA ASN A 95 -17.12 6.44 16.39
C ASN A 95 -16.81 5.91 14.98
#